data_AF-A0A2M7DQC3-F1
#
_entry.id   AF-A0A2M7DQC3-F1
#
_cell.length_a   1.000
_cell.length_b   1.000
_cell.length_c   1.000
_cell.angle_alpha   90.00
_cell.angle_beta   90.00
_cell.angle_gamma   90.00
#
_symmetry.space_group_name_H-M   'P 1'
#
loop_
_entity.id
_entity.type
_entity.pdbx_description
1 polymer ?
#
loop_
_entity_poly.entity_id
_entity_poly.type
_entity_poly.pdbx_seq_one_letter_code
_entity_poly.pdbx_strand_id
1 'polypeptide(L)' 'MYISEDIDDILRNRENEVLEFKEAKNNFDSRERSDYCAAIANAGGGRLLLGVNDSGEIVGTSVYIGTIEKIPQEVH' A
#
# COMPACT_ATOMS: atom_id res chain seq x y z
N MET A 1 -11.20 -17.47 -5.23
CA MET A 1 -11.79 -16.94 -3.99
C MET A 1 -10.64 -16.30 -3.22
N TYR A 2 -10.55 -14.97 -3.23
CA TYR A 2 -9.52 -14.27 -2.45
C TYR A 2 -9.96 -14.39 -0.98
N ILE A 3 -9.27 -15.24 -0.21
CA ILE A 3 -9.47 -15.27 1.24
C ILE A 3 -8.88 -13.95 1.74
N SER A 4 -9.63 -13.20 2.53
CA SER A 4 -9.12 -12.00 3.18
C SER A 4 -7.91 -12.42 4.02
N GLU A 5 -6.71 -12.11 3.54
CA GLU A 5 -5.49 -12.28 4.31
C GLU A 5 -5.57 -11.38 5.54
N ASP A 6 -5.25 -11.93 6.71
CA ASP A 6 -5.17 -11.14 7.92
C ASP A 6 -3.99 -10.16 7.80
N ILE A 7 -4.16 -8.93 8.30
CA ILE A 7 -3.08 -7.95 8.25
C ILE A 7 -1.87 -8.42 9.06
N ASP A 8 -2.09 -9.19 10.14
CA ASP A 8 -1.02 -9.83 10.88
C ASP A 8 -0.23 -10.83 10.01
N ASP A 9 -0.90 -11.56 9.13
CA ASP A 9 -0.25 -12.49 8.21
C ASP A 9 0.56 -11.76 7.15
N ILE A 10 0.06 -10.63 6.64
CA ILE A 10 0.79 -9.78 5.68
C ILE A 10 2.04 -9.19 6.35
N LEU A 11 1.92 -8.70 7.59
CA LEU A 11 3.04 -8.12 8.33
C LEU A 11 4.12 -9.17 8.67
N ARG A 12 3.73 -10.45 8.81
CA ARG A 12 4.64 -11.57 9.16
C ARG A 12 5.23 -12.28 7.94
N ASN A 13 4.49 -12.38 6.84
CA ASN A 13 4.94 -13.08 5.63
C ASN A 13 5.79 -12.16 4.74
N ARG A 14 7.10 -12.15 5.01
CA ARG A 14 8.11 -11.51 4.15
C ARG A 14 8.82 -12.49 3.21
N GLU A 15 8.54 -13.79 3.30
CA GLU A 15 9.21 -14.77 2.46
C GLU A 15 8.67 -14.69 1.02
N ASN A 16 9.48 -14.10 0.13
CA ASN A 16 9.34 -14.02 -1.32
C ASN A 16 8.46 -12.91 -1.90
N GLU A 17 7.85 -12.04 -1.09
CA GLU A 17 7.08 -10.90 -1.58
C GLU A 17 7.75 -9.57 -1.21
N VAL A 18 7.87 -8.66 -2.18
CA VAL A 18 8.31 -7.29 -1.93
C VAL A 18 7.17 -6.56 -1.22
N LEU A 19 7.31 -6.37 0.09
CA LEU A 19 6.35 -5.69 0.93
C LEU A 19 6.92 -4.34 1.38
N GLU A 20 6.34 -3.25 0.88
CA GLU A 20 6.74 -1.88 1.19
C GLU A 20 5.73 -1.20 2.11
N PHE A 21 6.22 -0.49 3.13
CA PHE A 21 5.38 0.26 4.07
C PHE A 21 5.42 1.76 3.77
N LYS A 22 4.26 2.41 3.86
CA LYS A 22 4.17 3.87 3.77
C LYS A 22 3.17 4.37 4.80
N GLU A 23 3.61 5.28 5.66
CA GLU A 23 2.75 5.83 6.72
C GLU A 23 1.50 6.48 6.12
N ALA A 24 1.66 7.32 5.09
CA ALA A 24 0.58 7.97 4.34
C ALA A 24 -0.53 8.55 5.23
N LYS A 25 -0.21 9.03 6.44
CA LYS A 25 -1.21 9.35 7.47
C LYS A 25 -2.16 10.47 7.06
N ASN A 26 -1.59 11.56 6.56
CA ASN A 26 -2.33 12.77 6.17
C ASN A 26 -2.02 13.24 4.75
N ASN A 27 -0.95 12.76 4.14
CA ASN A 27 -0.56 13.11 2.78
C ASN A 27 0.13 11.92 2.10
N PHE A 28 -0.15 11.73 0.82
CA PHE A 28 0.60 10.82 -0.03
C PHE A 28 0.51 11.32 -1.48
N ASP A 29 1.65 11.72 -2.03
CA ASP A 29 1.68 12.41 -3.33
C ASP A 29 1.43 11.44 -4.49
N SER A 30 0.73 11.89 -5.53
CA SER A 30 0.38 11.05 -6.67
C SER A 30 1.58 10.68 -7.56
N ARG A 31 2.64 11.49 -7.58
CA ARG A 31 3.89 11.14 -8.25
C ARG A 31 4.65 10.09 -7.46
N GLU A 32 4.73 10.26 -6.14
CA GLU A 32 5.33 9.22 -5.26
C GLU A 32 4.66 7.86 -5.50
N ARG A 33 3.32 7.81 -5.60
CA ARG A 33 2.60 6.57 -5.93
C ARG A 33 3.08 5.90 -7.20
N SER A 34 3.30 6.69 -8.26
CA SER A 34 3.71 6.17 -9.56
C SER A 34 5.12 5.58 -9.49
N ASP A 35 6.01 6.23 -8.73
CA ASP A 35 7.37 5.75 -8.49
C ASP A 35 7.37 4.45 -7.67
N TYR A 36 6.55 4.35 -6.62
CA TYR A 36 6.38 3.10 -5.86
C TYR A 36 5.84 1.97 -6.75
N CYS A 37 4.81 2.23 -7.57
CA CYS A 37 4.26 1.23 -8.49
C CYS A 37 5.33 0.75 -9.49
N ALA A 38 6.12 1.66 -10.05
CA ALA A 38 7.19 1.32 -10.98
C ALA A 38 8.30 0.49 -10.29
N ALA A 39 8.72 0.88 -9.09
CA ALA A 39 9.72 0.16 -8.32
C ALA A 39 9.26 -1.27 -7.99
N ILE A 40 8.02 -1.44 -7.53
CA ILE A 40 7.42 -2.74 -7.22
C ILE A 40 7.31 -3.60 -8.49
N ALA A 41 6.83 -3.04 -9.60
CA ALA A 41 6.74 -3.76 -10.87
C ALA A 41 8.12 -4.23 -11.36
N ASN A 42 9.14 -3.37 -11.26
CA ASN A 42 10.52 -3.70 -11.64
C ASN A 42 11.16 -4.75 -10.73
N ALA A 43 10.70 -4.87 -9.48
CA ALA A 43 11.16 -5.87 -8.53
C ALA A 43 10.48 -7.26 -8.71
N GLY A 44 9.64 -7.42 -9.73
CA GLY A 44 8.91 -8.66 -10.00
C GLY A 44 7.50 -8.70 -9.38
N GLY A 45 6.99 -7.56 -8.93
CA GLY A 45 5.70 -7.43 -8.23
C GLY A 45 5.86 -7.32 -6.72
N GLY A 46 4.75 -7.07 -6.02
CA GLY A 46 4.76 -6.87 -4.57
C GLY A 46 3.53 -6.11 -4.07
N ARG A 47 3.56 -5.74 -2.78
CA ARG A 47 2.50 -5.03 -2.08
C ARG A 47 3.02 -3.74 -1.47
N LEU A 48 2.23 -2.67 -1.62
CA LEU A 48 2.43 -1.41 -0.92
C LEU A 48 1.35 -1.27 0.15
N LEU A 49 1.75 -1.27 1.42
CA LEU A 49 0.85 -1.15 2.56
C LEU A 49 0.84 0.30 3.06
N LEU A 50 -0.30 0.97 2.89
CA LEU A 50 -0.51 2.35 3.32
C LEU A 50 -1.10 2.40 4.72
N GLY A 51 -0.68 3.38 5.53
CA GLY A 51 -1.13 3.49 6.92
C GLY A 51 -0.28 2.69 7.91
N VAL A 52 0.92 2.27 7.49
CA VAL A 52 1.89 1.55 8.34
C VAL A 52 3.21 2.30 8.31
N ASN A 53 3.80 2.55 9.49
CA ASN A 53 5.08 3.24 9.58
C ASN A 53 6.27 2.29 9.32
N ASP A 54 7.48 2.85 9.22
CA ASP A 54 8.69 2.07 8.95
C ASP A 54 9.01 1.03 10.05
N SER A 55 8.44 1.21 11.26
CA SER A 55 8.55 0.26 12.37
C SER A 55 7.53 -0.88 12.29
N GLY A 56 6.64 -0.88 11.29
CA GLY A 56 5.57 -1.88 11.11
C GLY A 56 4.33 -1.62 11.97
N GLU A 57 4.22 -0.45 12.60
CA GLU A 57 3.06 -0.10 13.42
C GLU A 57 1.94 0.46 12.54
N ILE A 58 0.71 -0.03 12.77
CA ILE A 58 -0.48 0.44 12.07
C ILE A 58 -0.88 1.81 12.64
N VAL A 59 -0.77 2.85 11.82
CA VAL A 59 -1.14 4.23 12.17
C VAL A 59 -2.39 4.73 11.44
N GLY A 60 -2.82 4.01 10.40
CA GLY A 60 -3.94 4.37 9.54
C GLY A 60 -3.63 5.50 8.54
N THR A 61 -4.54 5.71 7.60
CA THR A 61 -4.44 6.79 6.59
C THR A 61 -5.77 7.52 6.45
N SER A 62 -5.70 8.85 6.35
CA SER A 62 -6.84 9.71 6.01
C SER A 62 -6.81 10.19 4.57
N VAL A 63 -5.74 9.91 3.82
CA VAL A 63 -5.50 10.42 2.46
C VAL A 63 -6.60 10.01 1.48
N TYR A 64 -7.19 8.85 1.70
CA TYR A 64 -8.15 8.23 0.80
C TYR A 64 -9.58 8.20 1.37
N ILE A 65 -9.86 8.92 2.45
CA ILE A 65 -11.22 9.05 2.97
C ILE A 65 -12.16 9.55 1.87
N GLY A 66 -13.22 8.79 1.59
CA GLY A 66 -14.19 9.10 0.53
C GLY A 66 -13.74 8.82 -0.90
N THR A 67 -12.54 8.26 -1.12
CA THR A 67 -12.07 7.86 -2.47
C THR A 67 -12.30 6.39 -2.79
N ILE A 68 -12.73 5.54 -1.85
CA ILE A 68 -13.05 4.13 -2.15
C ILE A 68 -14.04 3.99 -3.33
N GLU A 69 -14.93 4.98 -3.52
CA GLU A 69 -15.85 5.04 -4.66
C GLU A 69 -15.27 5.69 -5.94
N LYS A 70 -14.11 6.38 -5.84
CA LYS A 70 -13.50 7.19 -6.91
C LYS A 70 -12.24 6.58 -7.54
N ILE A 71 -11.47 5.74 -6.85
CA ILE A 71 -10.16 5.25 -7.37
C ILE A 71 -10.26 4.53 -8.74
N PRO A 72 -11.32 3.74 -9.07
CA PRO A 72 -11.40 3.11 -10.39
C PRO A 72 -11.59 4.09 -11.55
N GLN A 73 -11.94 5.35 -11.29
CA GLN A 73 -12.42 6.30 -12.29
C GLN A 73 -11.38 7.38 -12.66
N GLU A 74 -10.30 7.52 -11.89
CA GLU A 74 -9.28 8.57 -12.11
C GLU A 74 -8.00 8.07 -12.81
N VAL A 75 -7.99 6.82 -13.28
CA VAL A 75 -6.95 6.34 -14.20
C VAL A 75 -7.41 6.66 -15.62
N HIS A 76 -7.07 7.86 -16.11
CA HIS A 76 -7.12 8.21 -17.54
C HIS A 76 -5.71 8.45 -18.05
#